data_AF-A0A2M8PPJ6-F1
#
_entry.id   AF-A0A2M8PPJ6-F1
#
_cell.length_a   1.000
_cell.length_b   1.000
_cell.length_c   1.000
_cell.angle_alpha   90.00
_cell.angle_beta   90.00
_cell.angle_gamma   90.00
#
_symmetry.space_group_name_H-M   'P 1'
#
loop_
_entity.id
_entity.type
_entity.pdbx_description
1 polymer ?
#
loop_
_entity_poly.entity_id
_entity_poly.type
_entity_poly.pdbx_seq_one_letter_code
_entity_poly.pdbx_strand_id
1 'polypeptide(L)'
;MLNPELLKEDMNESHTLNGGLTNASSLNDAYDLFVLSGSGKQSPQTLINLMHKIDDADLAPLVAYARDIKHGQGQRYNFRVMLQYLGNERPELAKKFFNAIPEIGRWDDMYSFVGTKVEDDMFAFMREQFARDYEAMQNGEPVSLLAKWLKSVNASSKKTRELGKKTARAFKMNDREYRKRLSKLRRHIGIVEQKMCEKNYAEINYEHVPSRAMMLYRRAFIRNDGDRFSDYVASVASGEKKVNASVLYPHDVVKHTLTLKNTDVSETLLDEMWKTLPAYPITEENTLVVVDVSGSMFWSGSHVMPIHASV
;
A
#
# COMPACT_ATOMS: atom_id res chain seq x y z
N MET A 1 36.32 4.07 34.45
CA MET A 1 35.32 3.23 33.77
C MET A 1 35.08 3.83 32.41
N LEU A 2 35.32 3.09 31.32
CA LEU A 2 34.99 3.55 29.97
C LEU A 2 33.46 3.72 29.87
N ASN A 3 33.00 4.87 29.36
CA ASN A 3 31.58 5.10 29.12
C ASN A 3 31.12 4.16 27.99
N PRO A 4 30.14 3.26 28.24
CA PRO A 4 29.64 2.33 27.22
C PRO A 4 29.09 3.03 25.97
N GLU A 5 28.65 4.29 26.06
CA GLU A 5 28.19 5.05 24.90
C GLU A 5 29.34 5.53 24.00
N LEU A 6 30.44 5.99 24.59
CA LEU A 6 31.64 6.39 23.83
C LEU A 6 32.24 5.19 23.06
N LEU A 7 32.20 4.00 23.66
CA LEU A 7 32.62 2.76 23.00
C LEU A 7 31.73 2.37 21.81
N LYS A 8 30.44 2.74 21.81
CA LYS A 8 29.54 2.50 20.68
C LYS A 8 29.80 3.49 19.55
N GLU A 9 30.07 4.75 19.86
CA GLU A 9 30.44 5.77 18.88
C GLU A 9 31.73 5.39 18.15
N ASP A 10 32.77 4.97 18.88
CA ASP A 10 34.04 4.53 18.30
C ASP A 10 33.93 3.29 17.41
N MET A 11 32.87 2.48 17.57
CA MET A 11 32.61 1.27 16.79
C MET A 11 31.56 1.49 15.67
N ASN A 12 31.10 2.72 15.44
CA ASN A 12 29.99 3.03 14.53
C ASN A 12 30.44 3.37 13.11
N GLU A 13 31.63 2.95 12.68
CA GLU A 13 32.12 3.20 11.33
C GLU A 13 31.66 2.12 10.33
N SER A 14 31.33 2.55 9.11
CA SER A 14 30.95 1.69 7.99
C SER A 14 31.37 2.32 6.66
N HIS A 15 31.17 1.60 5.56
CA HIS A 15 31.45 2.10 4.23
C HIS A 15 30.24 1.91 3.31
N THR A 16 30.01 2.89 2.44
CA THR A 16 29.08 2.78 1.31
C THR A 16 29.58 1.74 0.30
N LEU A 17 28.72 1.32 -0.64
CA LEU A 17 29.10 0.37 -1.70
C LEU A 17 30.29 0.83 -2.55
N ASN A 18 30.54 2.15 -2.60
CA ASN A 18 31.66 2.76 -3.32
C ASN A 18 32.87 3.06 -2.42
N GLY A 19 32.89 2.55 -1.18
CA GLY A 19 34.02 2.68 -0.24
C GLY A 19 34.06 3.97 0.58
N GLY A 20 33.15 4.92 0.36
CA GLY A 20 33.07 6.15 1.14
C GLY A 20 32.70 5.88 2.60
N LEU A 21 33.40 6.53 3.54
CA LEU A 21 33.18 6.41 4.98
C LEU A 21 31.76 6.90 5.35
N THR A 22 31.07 6.15 6.20
CA THR A 22 29.74 6.47 6.72
C THR A 22 29.55 5.84 8.09
N ASN A 23 28.43 6.10 8.75
CA ASN A 23 28.12 5.48 10.03
C ASN A 23 27.29 4.20 9.84
N ALA A 24 27.49 3.20 10.70
CA ALA A 24 26.73 1.95 10.66
C ALA A 24 25.28 2.11 11.17
N SER A 25 25.06 3.06 12.09
CA SER A 25 23.80 3.31 12.82
C SER A 25 23.75 4.78 13.26
N SER A 26 22.57 5.28 13.61
CA SER A 26 22.42 6.58 14.29
C SER A 26 22.63 6.51 15.81
N LEU A 27 22.88 5.31 16.36
CA LEU A 27 22.86 4.99 17.79
C LEU A 27 21.48 5.17 18.46
N ASN A 28 20.44 5.51 17.68
CA ASN A 28 19.06 5.56 18.11
C ASN A 28 18.25 4.49 17.35
N ASP A 29 17.85 3.43 18.03
CA ASP A 29 17.16 2.30 17.40
C ASP A 29 15.81 2.72 16.76
N ALA A 30 15.11 3.69 17.33
CA ALA A 30 13.85 4.22 16.78
C ALA A 30 14.07 4.99 15.48
N TYR A 31 15.12 5.81 15.41
CA TYR A 31 15.51 6.49 14.18
C TYR A 31 16.03 5.51 13.12
N ASP A 32 16.83 4.52 13.51
CA ASP A 32 17.28 3.48 12.59
C ASP A 32 16.11 2.67 12.01
N LEU A 33 15.12 2.34 12.85
CA LEU A 33 13.89 1.68 12.40
C LEU A 33 13.11 2.56 11.42
N PHE A 34 12.98 3.86 11.72
CA PHE A 34 12.34 4.83 10.82
C PHE A 34 13.02 4.86 9.45
N VAL A 35 14.34 5.01 9.40
CA VAL A 35 15.09 5.07 8.13
C VAL A 35 14.96 3.75 7.37
N LEU A 36 15.30 2.64 8.01
CA LEU A 36 15.34 1.32 7.35
C LEU A 36 13.97 0.84 6.90
N SER A 37 12.92 1.14 7.67
CA SER A 37 11.55 0.79 7.27
C SER A 37 11.14 1.48 5.97
N GLY A 38 11.71 2.65 5.66
CA GLY A 38 11.51 3.39 4.40
C GLY A 38 12.41 2.94 3.24
N SER A 39 13.58 2.37 3.52
CA SER A 39 14.63 2.05 2.53
C SER A 39 14.38 0.77 1.70
N GLY A 40 13.17 0.58 1.21
CA GLY A 40 12.80 -0.63 0.44
C GLY A 40 12.66 -1.88 1.31
N LYS A 41 12.72 -3.07 0.70
CA LYS A 41 12.46 -4.32 1.43
C LYS A 41 13.64 -4.68 2.33
N GLN A 42 13.38 -4.75 3.64
CA GLN A 42 14.38 -5.11 4.63
C GLN A 42 14.37 -6.60 4.98
N SER A 43 15.48 -7.08 5.53
CA SER A 43 15.50 -8.40 6.17
C SER A 43 14.55 -8.40 7.37
N PRO A 44 13.70 -9.44 7.54
CA PRO A 44 12.83 -9.52 8.70
C PRO A 44 13.58 -9.43 10.03
N GLN A 45 14.75 -10.08 10.11
CA GLN A 45 15.55 -10.10 11.33
C GLN A 45 16.07 -8.71 11.71
N THR A 46 16.45 -7.90 10.72
CA THR A 46 16.93 -6.53 10.97
C THR A 46 15.83 -5.69 11.61
N LEU A 47 14.62 -5.72 11.06
CA LEU A 47 13.48 -5.00 11.62
C LEU A 47 13.14 -5.51 13.03
N ILE A 48 13.11 -6.82 13.22
CA ILE A 48 12.81 -7.45 14.52
C ILE A 48 13.83 -7.05 15.59
N ASN A 49 15.12 -7.04 15.26
CA ASN A 49 16.18 -6.68 16.21
C ASN A 49 16.05 -5.24 16.69
N LEU A 50 15.67 -4.31 15.81
CA LEU A 50 15.42 -2.91 16.19
C LEU A 50 14.15 -2.78 17.02
N MET A 51 13.04 -3.36 16.57
CA MET A 51 11.76 -3.31 17.28
C MET A 51 11.86 -3.89 18.70
N HIS A 52 12.69 -4.92 18.92
CA HIS A 52 12.86 -5.52 20.24
C HIS A 52 13.41 -4.53 21.29
N LYS A 53 14.14 -3.50 20.86
CA LYS A 53 14.79 -2.53 21.73
C LYS A 53 13.98 -1.25 21.96
N ILE A 54 12.93 -1.03 21.17
CA ILE A 54 12.08 0.16 21.23
C ILE A 54 10.86 -0.15 22.09
N ASP A 55 10.46 0.75 22.99
CA ASP A 55 9.26 0.55 23.80
C ASP A 55 7.96 0.67 22.96
N ASP A 56 6.81 0.35 23.56
CA ASP A 56 5.54 0.39 22.83
C ASP A 56 5.08 1.81 22.47
N ALA A 57 5.47 2.81 23.26
CA ALA A 57 5.05 4.19 23.06
C ALA A 57 5.69 4.79 21.80
N ASP A 58 6.97 4.49 21.58
CA ASP A 58 7.73 4.93 20.41
C ASP A 58 7.53 4.00 19.21
N LEU A 59 7.36 2.69 19.43
CA LEU A 59 7.23 1.73 18.33
C LEU A 59 5.89 1.87 17.58
N ALA A 60 4.80 2.12 18.30
CA ALA A 60 3.46 2.23 17.70
C ALA A 60 3.37 3.29 16.58
N PRO A 61 3.79 4.56 16.78
CA PRO A 61 3.74 5.56 15.73
C PRO A 61 4.68 5.22 14.56
N LEU A 62 5.84 4.62 14.81
CA LEU A 62 6.77 4.20 13.75
C LEU A 62 6.17 3.13 12.84
N VAL A 63 5.53 2.12 13.43
CA VAL A 63 4.87 1.05 12.67
C VAL A 63 3.68 1.59 11.87
N ALA A 64 2.91 2.53 12.44
CA ALA A 64 1.83 3.20 11.74
C ALA A 64 2.34 4.05 10.56
N TYR A 65 3.39 4.86 10.80
CA TYR A 65 4.00 5.73 9.80
C TYR A 65 4.65 4.93 8.65
N ALA A 66 5.28 3.79 8.96
CA ALA A 66 5.83 2.91 7.95
C ALA A 66 4.76 2.44 6.94
N ARG A 67 3.49 2.35 7.37
CA ARG A 67 2.40 1.87 6.51
C ARG A 67 1.59 2.95 5.82
N ASP A 68 1.35 4.07 6.49
CA ASP A 68 0.45 5.12 6.02
C ASP A 68 0.82 5.53 4.58
N ILE A 69 -0.16 5.41 3.68
CA ILE A 69 0.00 5.69 2.25
C ILE A 69 -0.23 7.17 1.92
N LYS A 70 -0.77 7.95 2.85
CA LYS A 70 -1.10 9.36 2.64
C LYS A 70 -0.01 10.25 3.24
N HIS A 71 0.39 9.98 4.48
CA HIS A 71 1.33 10.84 5.22
C HIS A 71 2.58 10.10 5.68
N GLY A 72 2.72 8.81 5.35
CA GLY A 72 3.83 7.97 5.77
C GLY A 72 4.63 7.39 4.60
N GLN A 73 5.28 6.26 4.85
CA GLN A 73 6.20 5.64 3.88
C GLN A 73 5.51 4.67 2.91
N GLY A 74 4.26 4.24 3.17
CA GLY A 74 3.55 3.29 2.31
C GLY A 74 4.16 1.88 2.20
N GLN A 75 5.06 1.49 3.11
CA GLN A 75 5.90 0.29 3.02
C GLN A 75 5.18 -0.99 3.45
N ARG A 76 4.45 -1.58 2.50
CA ARG A 76 3.63 -2.78 2.74
C ARG A 76 4.41 -3.99 3.26
N TYR A 77 5.56 -4.30 2.67
CA TYR A 77 6.28 -5.53 3.01
C TYR A 77 6.86 -5.44 4.43
N ASN A 78 7.57 -4.35 4.73
CA ASN A 78 8.15 -4.11 6.06
C ASN A 78 7.05 -4.04 7.12
N PHE A 79 5.95 -3.33 6.86
CA PHE A 79 4.81 -3.30 7.77
C PHE A 79 4.26 -4.70 8.10
N ARG A 80 4.12 -5.58 7.09
CA ARG A 80 3.63 -6.95 7.31
C ARG A 80 4.56 -7.79 8.16
N VAL A 81 5.87 -7.57 8.05
CA VAL A 81 6.86 -8.18 8.95
C VAL A 81 6.68 -7.65 10.38
N MET A 82 6.54 -6.33 10.52
CA MET A 82 6.32 -5.69 11.82
C MET A 82 5.05 -6.21 12.50
N LEU A 83 3.93 -6.33 11.77
CA LEU A 83 2.70 -6.91 12.31
C LEU A 83 2.86 -8.35 12.78
N GLN A 84 3.62 -9.18 12.04
CA GLN A 84 3.88 -10.56 12.46
C GLN A 84 4.66 -10.60 13.78
N TYR A 85 5.67 -9.74 13.92
CA TYR A 85 6.41 -9.58 15.18
C TYR A 85 5.50 -9.11 16.32
N LEU A 86 4.73 -8.06 16.12
CA LEU A 86 3.80 -7.54 17.13
C LEU A 86 2.80 -8.62 17.57
N GLY A 87 2.22 -9.37 16.63
CA GLY A 87 1.27 -10.43 16.96
C GLY A 87 1.86 -11.57 17.81
N ASN A 88 3.18 -11.78 17.75
CA ASN A 88 3.88 -12.83 18.51
C ASN A 88 4.43 -12.32 19.83
N GLU A 89 5.12 -11.17 19.81
CA GLU A 89 5.88 -10.68 20.96
C GLU A 89 5.14 -9.61 21.75
N ARG A 90 4.21 -8.88 21.12
CA ARG A 90 3.52 -7.71 21.72
C ARG A 90 2.01 -7.73 21.43
N PRO A 91 1.28 -8.78 21.85
CA PRO A 91 -0.11 -9.00 21.44
C PRO A 91 -1.06 -7.85 21.79
N GLU A 92 -0.88 -7.19 22.94
CA GLU A 92 -1.73 -6.06 23.33
C GLU A 92 -1.54 -4.84 22.42
N LEU A 93 -0.30 -4.55 22.01
CA LEU A 93 -0.03 -3.52 21.01
C LEU A 93 -0.58 -3.94 19.63
N ALA A 94 -0.42 -5.21 19.24
CA ALA A 94 -0.96 -5.72 17.98
C ALA A 94 -2.48 -5.54 17.85
N LYS A 95 -3.24 -5.78 18.92
CA LYS A 95 -4.70 -5.59 18.95
C LYS A 95 -5.10 -4.14 18.71
N LYS A 96 -4.31 -3.16 19.15
CA LYS A 96 -4.57 -1.73 18.87
C LYS A 96 -4.52 -1.43 17.37
N PHE A 97 -3.71 -2.17 16.59
CA PHE A 97 -3.63 -2.00 15.14
C PHE A 97 -4.86 -2.51 14.39
N PHE A 98 -5.77 -3.28 15.01
CA PHE A 98 -6.97 -3.79 14.32
C PHE A 98 -7.85 -2.66 13.79
N ASN A 99 -8.02 -1.60 14.57
CA ASN A 99 -8.77 -0.42 14.15
C ASN A 99 -7.94 0.52 13.26
N ALA A 100 -6.62 0.53 13.39
CA ALA A 100 -5.75 1.44 12.63
C ALA A 100 -5.51 0.97 11.19
N ILE A 101 -5.36 -0.34 10.96
CA ILE A 101 -5.03 -0.92 9.64
C ILE A 101 -6.02 -0.51 8.53
N PRO A 102 -7.35 -0.52 8.74
CA PRO A 102 -8.30 -0.05 7.74
C PRO A 102 -8.08 1.40 7.30
N GLU A 103 -7.61 2.26 8.22
CA GLU A 103 -7.44 3.70 8.00
C GLU A 103 -6.11 4.04 7.31
N ILE A 104 -5.01 3.45 7.79
CA ILE A 104 -3.66 3.74 7.29
C ILE A 104 -3.25 2.84 6.11
N GLY A 105 -4.00 1.77 5.86
CA GLY A 105 -3.52 0.67 5.04
C GLY A 105 -4.60 -0.11 4.31
N ARG A 106 -4.51 -1.43 4.40
CA ARG A 106 -5.40 -2.36 3.69
C ARG A 106 -5.83 -3.46 4.63
N TRP A 107 -7.09 -3.83 4.56
CA TRP A 107 -7.63 -4.97 5.32
C TRP A 107 -6.88 -6.29 5.09
N ASP A 108 -6.22 -6.51 3.95
CA ASP A 108 -5.45 -7.75 3.77
C ASP A 108 -4.11 -7.75 4.51
N ASP A 109 -3.69 -6.63 5.12
CA ASP A 109 -2.56 -6.60 6.03
C ASP A 109 -2.88 -7.35 7.34
N MET A 110 -4.17 -7.50 7.71
CA MET A 110 -4.60 -8.35 8.85
C MET A 110 -4.14 -9.81 8.73
N TYR A 111 -3.98 -10.33 7.51
CA TYR A 111 -3.51 -11.70 7.32
C TYR A 111 -2.05 -11.91 7.79
N SER A 112 -1.31 -10.84 8.11
CA SER A 112 -0.03 -10.94 8.81
C SER A 112 -0.16 -11.44 10.26
N PHE A 113 -1.35 -11.44 10.85
CA PHE A 113 -1.57 -12.02 12.17
C PHE A 113 -1.87 -13.52 12.12
N VAL A 114 -1.97 -14.11 10.93
CA VAL A 114 -2.14 -15.56 10.79
C VAL A 114 -0.89 -16.26 11.31
N GLY A 115 -1.09 -17.23 12.19
CA GLY A 115 -0.06 -17.99 12.90
C GLY A 115 0.49 -17.28 14.15
N THR A 116 -0.08 -16.13 14.53
CA THR A 116 0.34 -15.39 15.72
C THR A 116 -0.59 -15.61 16.91
N LYS A 117 -0.20 -15.10 18.09
CA LYS A 117 -1.01 -15.19 19.33
C LYS A 117 -2.33 -14.43 19.26
N VAL A 118 -2.47 -13.48 18.32
CA VAL A 118 -3.69 -12.67 18.14
C VAL A 118 -4.52 -13.08 16.92
N GLU A 119 -4.25 -14.26 16.34
CA GLU A 119 -4.96 -14.74 15.15
C GLU A 119 -6.48 -14.81 15.36
N ASP A 120 -6.92 -15.41 16.46
CA ASP A 120 -8.34 -15.59 16.74
C ASP A 120 -9.04 -14.25 17.00
N ASP A 121 -8.38 -13.34 17.74
CA ASP A 121 -8.87 -11.98 17.97
C ASP A 121 -9.01 -11.20 16.66
N MET A 122 -8.02 -11.30 15.76
CA MET A 122 -8.04 -10.68 14.44
C MET A 122 -9.20 -11.20 13.60
N PHE A 123 -9.42 -12.51 13.57
CA PHE A 123 -10.54 -13.07 12.82
C PHE A 123 -11.90 -12.71 13.43
N ALA A 124 -12.00 -12.62 14.76
CA ALA A 124 -13.21 -12.15 15.45
C ALA A 124 -13.54 -10.71 15.04
N PHE A 125 -12.56 -9.81 15.06
CA PHE A 125 -12.70 -8.43 14.61
C PHE A 125 -13.15 -8.33 13.15
N MET A 126 -12.51 -9.08 12.25
CA MET A 126 -12.89 -9.10 10.83
C MET A 126 -14.30 -9.68 10.62
N ARG A 127 -14.71 -10.68 11.42
CA ARG A 127 -16.05 -11.27 11.33
C ARG A 127 -17.13 -10.27 11.74
N GLU A 128 -16.90 -9.52 12.82
CA GLU A 128 -17.81 -8.47 13.28
C GLU A 128 -17.99 -7.39 12.23
N GLN A 129 -16.89 -6.89 11.65
CA GLN A 129 -16.98 -5.93 10.56
C GLN A 129 -17.70 -6.51 9.33
N PHE A 130 -17.44 -7.78 8.98
CA PHE A 130 -18.12 -8.43 7.85
C PHE A 130 -19.63 -8.57 8.07
N ALA A 131 -20.07 -8.83 9.30
CA ALA A 131 -21.48 -8.88 9.65
C ALA A 131 -22.14 -7.50 9.51
N ARG A 132 -21.50 -6.44 10.05
CA ARG A 132 -21.96 -5.05 9.89
C ARG A 132 -22.05 -4.64 8.42
N ASP A 133 -21.03 -4.94 7.63
CA ASP A 133 -21.02 -4.65 6.19
C ASP A 133 -22.16 -5.37 5.47
N TYR A 134 -22.49 -6.60 5.87
CA TYR A 134 -23.56 -7.37 5.24
C TYR A 134 -24.94 -6.78 5.54
N GLU A 135 -25.18 -6.35 6.77
CA GLU A 135 -26.41 -5.69 7.19
C GLU A 135 -26.58 -4.33 6.50
N ALA A 136 -25.56 -3.48 6.53
CA ALA A 136 -25.54 -2.20 5.83
C ALA A 136 -25.82 -2.36 4.32
N MET A 137 -25.19 -3.35 3.67
CA MET A 137 -25.46 -3.68 2.26
C MET A 137 -26.94 -4.03 2.02
N GLN A 138 -27.58 -4.78 2.92
CA GLN A 138 -29.00 -5.15 2.77
C GLN A 138 -29.92 -3.92 2.85
N ASN A 139 -29.51 -2.89 3.58
CA ASN A 139 -30.21 -1.62 3.70
C ASN A 139 -29.83 -0.62 2.59
N GLY A 140 -28.93 -0.99 1.66
CA GLY A 140 -28.43 -0.10 0.61
C GLY A 140 -27.43 0.95 1.11
N GLU A 141 -26.88 0.78 2.31
CA GLU A 141 -25.97 1.71 2.96
C GLU A 141 -24.51 1.48 2.54
N PRO A 142 -23.62 2.48 2.71
CA PRO A 142 -22.18 2.31 2.51
C PRO A 142 -21.60 1.21 3.41
N VAL A 143 -20.62 0.47 2.89
CA VAL A 143 -19.93 -0.62 3.60
C VAL A 143 -18.43 -0.38 3.65
N SER A 144 -17.73 -1.05 4.56
CA SER A 144 -16.26 -1.01 4.60
C SER A 144 -15.63 -1.68 3.37
N LEU A 145 -14.35 -1.42 3.15
CA LEU A 145 -13.57 -2.09 2.10
C LEU A 145 -13.08 -3.50 2.49
N LEU A 146 -13.54 -4.08 3.61
CA LEU A 146 -13.08 -5.39 4.06
C LEU A 146 -13.26 -6.47 2.97
N ALA A 147 -14.46 -6.57 2.40
CA ALA A 147 -14.79 -7.58 1.38
C ALA A 147 -13.93 -7.48 0.11
N LYS A 148 -13.43 -6.28 -0.23
CA LYS A 148 -12.48 -6.08 -1.33
C LYS A 148 -11.20 -6.89 -1.11
N TRP A 149 -10.74 -6.97 0.13
CA TRP A 149 -9.42 -7.51 0.48
C TRP A 149 -9.43 -8.96 0.98
N LEU A 150 -10.58 -9.47 1.40
CA LEU A 150 -10.79 -10.86 1.82
C LEU A 150 -10.33 -11.88 0.76
N LYS A 151 -9.74 -13.00 1.19
CA LYS A 151 -9.24 -14.02 0.25
C LYS A 151 -10.36 -14.95 -0.20
N SER A 152 -10.40 -15.25 -1.51
CA SER A 152 -11.42 -16.13 -2.08
C SER A 152 -11.04 -17.60 -1.91
N VAL A 153 -12.02 -18.43 -1.54
CA VAL A 153 -11.91 -19.91 -1.52
C VAL A 153 -11.65 -20.50 -2.91
N ASN A 154 -11.96 -19.75 -3.98
CA ASN A 154 -11.80 -20.16 -5.38
C ASN A 154 -10.61 -19.47 -6.07
N ALA A 155 -9.69 -18.85 -5.32
CA ALA A 155 -8.51 -18.23 -5.93
C ALA A 155 -7.65 -19.25 -6.71
N SER A 156 -6.94 -18.82 -7.74
CA SER A 156 -6.01 -19.70 -8.47
C SER A 156 -4.76 -20.06 -7.66
N SER A 157 -4.34 -19.18 -6.75
CA SER A 157 -3.23 -19.44 -5.82
C SER A 157 -3.63 -20.34 -4.65
N LYS A 158 -2.87 -21.41 -4.43
CA LYS A 158 -3.07 -22.35 -3.30
C LYS A 158 -3.08 -21.62 -1.95
N LYS A 159 -2.07 -20.78 -1.71
CA LYS A 159 -1.95 -19.97 -0.49
C LYS A 159 -3.17 -19.07 -0.29
N THR A 160 -3.66 -18.44 -1.36
CA THR A 160 -4.86 -17.58 -1.28
C THR A 160 -6.13 -18.39 -0.99
N ARG A 161 -6.30 -19.57 -1.59
CA ARG A 161 -7.44 -20.45 -1.28
C ARG A 161 -7.43 -20.91 0.16
N GLU A 162 -6.27 -21.31 0.68
CA GLU A 162 -6.12 -21.76 2.06
C GLU A 162 -6.51 -20.65 3.04
N LEU A 163 -6.04 -19.43 2.82
CA LEU A 163 -6.46 -18.27 3.60
C LEU A 163 -7.96 -18.02 3.48
N GLY A 164 -8.54 -18.10 2.27
CA GLY A 164 -9.98 -17.94 2.08
C GLY A 164 -10.82 -18.97 2.84
N LYS A 165 -10.37 -20.24 2.85
CA LYS A 165 -11.02 -21.32 3.61
C LYS A 165 -10.87 -21.10 5.12
N LYS A 166 -9.70 -20.63 5.56
CA LYS A 166 -9.45 -20.28 6.96
C LYS A 166 -10.40 -19.16 7.41
N THR A 167 -10.53 -18.10 6.61
CA THR A 167 -11.47 -17.00 6.85
C THR A 167 -12.91 -17.49 6.90
N ALA A 168 -13.36 -18.32 5.95
CA ALA A 168 -14.73 -18.86 5.94
C ALA A 168 -15.06 -19.60 7.24
N ARG A 169 -14.15 -20.47 7.69
CA ARG A 169 -14.29 -21.22 8.96
C ARG A 169 -14.30 -20.28 10.17
N ALA A 170 -13.42 -19.30 10.21
CA ALA A 170 -13.35 -18.33 11.29
C ALA A 170 -14.64 -17.47 11.36
N PHE A 171 -15.21 -17.15 10.21
CA PHE A 171 -16.51 -16.46 10.08
C PHE A 171 -17.71 -17.36 10.36
N LYS A 172 -17.49 -18.64 10.71
CA LYS A 172 -18.51 -19.65 10.99
C LYS A 172 -19.44 -19.90 9.79
N MET A 173 -18.89 -19.83 8.58
CA MET A 173 -19.58 -20.08 7.32
C MET A 173 -18.97 -21.28 6.59
N ASN A 174 -19.78 -21.99 5.81
CA ASN A 174 -19.26 -22.94 4.83
C ASN A 174 -18.72 -22.20 3.59
N ASP A 175 -17.87 -22.87 2.80
CA ASP A 175 -17.23 -22.29 1.60
C ASP A 175 -18.24 -21.70 0.60
N ARG A 176 -19.42 -22.33 0.44
CA ARG A 176 -20.46 -21.88 -0.50
C ARG A 176 -21.09 -20.57 -0.03
N GLU A 177 -21.47 -20.51 1.25
CA GLU A 177 -22.08 -19.33 1.85
C GLU A 177 -21.13 -18.14 1.84
N TYR A 178 -19.90 -18.35 2.33
CA TYR A 178 -18.86 -17.33 2.34
C TYR A 178 -18.66 -16.73 0.94
N ARG A 179 -18.51 -17.58 -0.08
CA ARG A 179 -18.35 -17.13 -1.48
C ARG A 179 -19.52 -16.29 -1.97
N LYS A 180 -20.76 -16.71 -1.68
CA LYS A 180 -21.96 -15.98 -2.10
C LYS A 180 -22.04 -14.61 -1.40
N ARG A 181 -21.83 -14.56 -0.08
CA ARG A 181 -21.87 -13.30 0.68
C ARG A 181 -20.76 -12.35 0.24
N LEU A 182 -19.53 -12.86 0.07
CA LEU A 182 -18.39 -12.09 -0.42
C LEU A 182 -18.64 -11.52 -1.82
N SER A 183 -19.23 -12.29 -2.74
CA SER A 183 -19.57 -11.81 -4.08
C SER A 183 -20.62 -10.70 -4.07
N LYS A 184 -21.63 -10.79 -3.19
CA LYS A 184 -22.64 -9.72 -3.03
C LYS A 184 -21.99 -8.43 -2.52
N LEU A 185 -21.18 -8.51 -1.47
CA LEU A 185 -20.49 -7.34 -0.93
C LEU A 185 -19.55 -6.68 -1.94
N ARG A 186 -18.79 -7.47 -2.72
CA ARG A 186 -17.90 -6.92 -3.77
C ARG A 186 -18.65 -6.21 -4.89
N ARG A 187 -19.84 -6.73 -5.24
CA ARG A 187 -20.74 -6.09 -6.20
C ARG A 187 -21.25 -4.75 -5.66
N HIS A 188 -21.67 -4.73 -4.39
CA HIS A 188 -22.13 -3.51 -3.71
C HIS A 188 -21.04 -2.45 -3.60
N ILE A 189 -19.80 -2.85 -3.30
CA ILE A 189 -18.63 -1.95 -3.28
C ILE A 189 -18.35 -1.37 -4.69
N GLY A 190 -18.81 -2.01 -5.77
CA GLY A 190 -18.61 -1.51 -7.12
C GLY A 190 -17.17 -1.59 -7.61
N ILE A 191 -16.45 -2.66 -7.27
CA ILE A 191 -15.05 -2.85 -7.65
C ILE A 191 -14.90 -2.85 -9.19
N VAL A 192 -14.05 -1.95 -9.71
CA VAL A 192 -13.84 -1.73 -11.15
C VAL A 192 -13.40 -3.02 -11.86
N GLU A 193 -12.47 -3.76 -11.24
CA GLU A 193 -12.00 -5.05 -11.77
C GLU A 193 -13.12 -6.05 -11.98
N GLN A 194 -14.14 -6.06 -11.10
CA GLN A 194 -15.28 -6.95 -11.25
C GLN A 194 -16.10 -6.58 -12.49
N LYS A 195 -16.42 -5.29 -12.67
CA LYS A 195 -17.14 -4.80 -13.85
C LYS A 195 -16.39 -5.11 -15.15
N MET A 196 -15.07 -4.93 -15.15
CA MET A 196 -14.22 -5.28 -16.29
C MET A 196 -14.25 -6.79 -16.59
N CYS A 197 -14.16 -7.65 -15.57
CA CYS A 197 -14.25 -9.11 -15.76
C CYS A 197 -15.62 -9.56 -16.31
N GLU A 198 -16.69 -8.89 -15.90
CA GLU A 198 -18.06 -9.13 -16.38
C GLU A 198 -18.32 -8.49 -17.77
N LYS A 199 -17.30 -7.82 -18.36
CA LYS A 199 -17.41 -7.00 -19.59
C LYS A 199 -18.46 -5.90 -19.52
N ASN A 200 -18.85 -5.50 -18.31
CA ASN A 200 -19.87 -4.49 -18.08
C ASN A 200 -19.24 -3.09 -17.94
N TYR A 201 -18.62 -2.62 -19.02
CA TYR A 201 -17.96 -1.31 -19.05
C TYR A 201 -18.95 -0.14 -18.94
N ALA A 202 -20.18 -0.33 -19.41
CA ALA A 202 -21.26 0.65 -19.35
C ALA A 202 -21.54 1.15 -17.92
N GLU A 203 -21.42 0.29 -16.91
CA GLU A 203 -21.63 0.64 -15.51
C GLU A 203 -20.40 1.27 -14.82
N ILE A 204 -19.26 1.40 -15.50
CA ILE A 204 -18.08 2.05 -14.92
C ILE A 204 -18.32 3.56 -14.88
N ASN A 205 -18.28 4.14 -13.68
CA ASN A 205 -18.21 5.57 -13.48
C ASN A 205 -16.72 5.95 -13.34
N TYR A 206 -16.13 6.51 -14.39
CA TYR A 206 -14.71 6.89 -14.44
C TYR A 206 -14.30 7.90 -13.37
N GLU A 207 -15.20 8.77 -12.92
CA GLU A 207 -14.90 9.77 -11.88
C GLU A 207 -14.62 9.12 -10.51
N HIS A 208 -15.21 7.95 -10.25
CA HIS A 208 -14.97 7.19 -9.03
C HIS A 208 -13.86 6.14 -9.17
N VAL A 209 -13.26 6.00 -10.35
CA VAL A 209 -12.13 5.08 -10.55
C VAL A 209 -10.89 5.71 -9.91
N PRO A 210 -10.25 5.06 -8.91
CA PRO A 210 -9.02 5.59 -8.31
C PRO A 210 -7.92 5.76 -9.35
N SER A 211 -7.11 6.83 -9.28
CA SER A 211 -6.11 7.11 -10.33
C SER A 211 -5.12 5.99 -10.59
N ARG A 212 -4.76 5.21 -9.57
CA ARG A 212 -3.91 4.02 -9.77
C ARG A 212 -4.58 2.93 -10.61
N ALA A 213 -5.87 2.68 -10.39
CA ALA A 213 -6.64 1.78 -11.24
C ALA A 213 -6.83 2.36 -12.64
N MET A 214 -7.02 3.68 -12.73
CA MET A 214 -7.09 4.40 -13.99
C MET A 214 -5.82 4.17 -14.84
N MET A 215 -4.64 4.39 -14.28
CA MET A 215 -3.36 4.18 -14.98
C MET A 215 -3.14 2.72 -15.39
N LEU A 216 -3.48 1.77 -14.49
CA LEU A 216 -3.29 0.35 -14.72
C LEU A 216 -4.18 -0.20 -15.83
N TYR A 217 -5.45 0.23 -15.86
CA TYR A 217 -6.47 -0.33 -16.74
C TYR A 217 -6.80 0.55 -17.96
N ARG A 218 -6.19 1.74 -18.11
CA ARG A 218 -6.47 2.66 -19.24
C ARG A 218 -6.51 2.00 -20.61
N ARG A 219 -5.57 1.08 -20.91
CA ARG A 219 -5.55 0.38 -22.20
C ARG A 219 -6.78 -0.51 -22.41
N ALA A 220 -7.29 -1.09 -21.33
CA ALA A 220 -8.52 -1.85 -21.37
C ALA A 220 -9.75 -0.94 -21.49
N PHE A 221 -9.73 0.27 -20.91
CA PHE A 221 -10.79 1.26 -21.11
C PHE A 221 -10.80 1.76 -22.56
N ILE A 222 -9.67 2.20 -23.10
CA ILE A 222 -9.54 2.64 -24.50
C ILE A 222 -10.01 1.54 -25.47
N ARG A 223 -9.61 0.29 -25.25
CA ARG A 223 -9.95 -0.81 -26.16
C ARG A 223 -11.44 -1.20 -26.10
N ASN A 224 -12.07 -1.14 -24.93
CA ASN A 224 -13.38 -1.75 -24.71
C ASN A 224 -14.51 -0.73 -24.49
N ASP A 225 -14.20 0.52 -24.20
CA ASP A 225 -15.14 1.62 -23.90
C ASP A 225 -14.53 2.97 -24.29
N GLY A 226 -13.87 3.01 -25.46
CA GLY A 226 -13.00 4.10 -25.88
C GLY A 226 -13.70 5.45 -26.00
N ASP A 227 -14.93 5.49 -26.50
CA ASP A 227 -15.69 6.73 -26.70
C ASP A 227 -15.99 7.39 -25.34
N ARG A 228 -16.66 6.67 -24.43
CA ARG A 228 -16.97 7.17 -23.06
C ARG A 228 -15.72 7.53 -22.26
N PHE A 229 -14.64 6.78 -22.45
CA PHE A 229 -13.37 7.07 -21.80
C PHE A 229 -12.72 8.34 -22.35
N SER A 230 -12.76 8.55 -23.67
CA SER A 230 -12.24 9.76 -24.31
C SER A 230 -13.04 11.00 -23.91
N ASP A 231 -14.37 10.89 -23.86
CA ASP A 231 -15.26 11.95 -23.36
C ASP A 231 -14.92 12.32 -21.91
N TYR A 232 -14.71 11.31 -21.05
CA TYR A 232 -14.28 11.55 -19.67
C TYR A 232 -12.94 12.29 -19.62
N VAL A 233 -11.94 11.88 -20.40
CA VAL A 233 -10.63 12.56 -20.45
C VAL A 233 -10.76 14.00 -20.95
N ALA A 234 -11.63 14.26 -21.94
CA ALA A 234 -11.91 15.62 -22.42
C ALA A 234 -12.60 16.49 -21.34
N SER A 235 -13.57 15.95 -20.60
CA SER A 235 -14.18 16.63 -19.44
C SER A 235 -13.16 16.90 -18.34
N VAL A 236 -12.17 16.02 -18.14
CA VAL A 236 -11.08 16.28 -17.19
C VAL A 236 -10.18 17.42 -17.68
N ALA A 237 -9.76 17.38 -18.94
CA ALA A 237 -8.85 18.38 -19.53
C ALA A 237 -9.48 19.79 -19.58
N SER A 238 -10.80 19.87 -19.75
CA SER A 238 -11.55 21.13 -19.70
C SER A 238 -11.83 21.64 -18.27
N GLY A 239 -11.48 20.85 -17.24
CA GLY A 239 -11.72 21.18 -15.83
C GLY A 239 -13.14 20.93 -15.33
N GLU A 240 -14.03 20.37 -16.16
CA GLU A 240 -15.40 20.00 -15.78
C GLU A 240 -15.40 18.85 -14.75
N LYS A 241 -14.46 17.90 -14.88
CA LYS A 241 -14.29 16.77 -13.96
C LYS A 241 -12.90 16.77 -13.34
N LYS A 242 -12.79 16.23 -12.13
CA LYS A 242 -11.51 16.09 -11.42
C LYS A 242 -11.06 14.64 -11.37
N VAL A 243 -9.77 14.42 -11.58
CA VAL A 243 -9.15 13.11 -11.40
C VAL A 243 -8.78 12.92 -9.93
N ASN A 244 -9.13 11.77 -9.34
CA ASN A 244 -8.81 11.45 -7.95
C ASN A 244 -7.36 10.95 -7.78
N ALA A 245 -6.40 11.86 -7.96
CA ALA A 245 -4.96 11.58 -7.90
C ALA A 245 -4.32 11.77 -6.50
N SER A 246 -5.13 11.97 -5.46
CA SER A 246 -4.66 12.30 -4.09
C SER A 246 -3.67 11.30 -3.47
N VAL A 247 -3.55 10.09 -4.03
CA VAL A 247 -2.66 9.02 -3.55
C VAL A 247 -1.58 8.67 -4.59
N LEU A 248 -1.42 9.46 -5.65
CA LEU A 248 -0.34 9.29 -6.62
C LEU A 248 0.91 10.01 -6.15
N TYR A 249 2.06 9.38 -6.37
CA TYR A 249 3.36 10.04 -6.25
C TYR A 249 3.87 10.47 -7.64
N PRO A 250 4.77 11.48 -7.74
CA PRO A 250 5.35 11.91 -9.00
C PRO A 250 5.92 10.75 -9.83
N HIS A 251 6.63 9.83 -9.18
CA HIS A 251 7.24 8.67 -9.83
C HIS A 251 6.23 7.68 -10.43
N ASP A 252 4.99 7.64 -9.94
CA ASP A 252 3.94 6.81 -10.52
C ASP A 252 3.54 7.33 -11.91
N VAL A 253 3.44 8.66 -12.07
CA VAL A 253 3.10 9.32 -13.34
C VAL A 253 4.27 9.21 -14.31
N VAL A 254 5.47 9.62 -13.89
CA VAL A 254 6.70 9.59 -14.70
C VAL A 254 6.96 8.20 -15.28
N LYS A 255 6.85 7.16 -14.46
CA LYS A 255 7.00 5.78 -14.92
C LYS A 255 6.10 5.50 -16.12
N HIS A 256 4.84 5.92 -16.06
CA HIS A 256 3.89 5.67 -17.12
C HIS A 256 4.22 6.47 -18.38
N THR A 257 4.73 7.68 -18.24
CA THR A 257 5.22 8.50 -19.36
C THR A 257 6.43 7.87 -20.05
N LEU A 258 7.41 7.36 -19.29
CA LEU A 258 8.67 6.86 -19.85
C LEU A 258 8.60 5.44 -20.44
N THR A 259 7.67 4.61 -19.99
CA THR A 259 7.66 3.17 -20.34
C THR A 259 6.69 2.80 -21.46
N LEU A 260 5.85 3.72 -21.92
CA LEU A 260 4.68 3.36 -22.74
C LEU A 260 4.69 4.07 -24.09
N LYS A 261 4.37 3.31 -25.15
CA LYS A 261 3.91 3.88 -26.43
C LYS A 261 2.58 4.57 -26.16
N ASN A 262 2.59 5.89 -26.14
CA ASN A 262 1.45 6.71 -25.78
C ASN A 262 0.47 6.84 -26.95
N THR A 263 -0.80 7.00 -26.60
CA THR A 263 -1.87 7.50 -27.46
C THR A 263 -2.22 8.90 -26.95
N ASP A 264 -2.74 9.80 -27.78
CA ASP A 264 -3.07 11.18 -27.38
C ASP A 264 -3.94 11.22 -26.09
N VAL A 265 -4.98 10.39 -26.03
CA VAL A 265 -5.86 10.25 -24.85
C VAL A 265 -5.11 9.84 -23.57
N SER A 266 -4.05 9.03 -23.70
CA SER A 266 -3.22 8.65 -22.56
C SER A 266 -2.32 9.78 -22.09
N GLU A 267 -1.81 10.61 -23.00
CA GLU A 267 -0.93 11.73 -22.68
C GLU A 267 -1.70 12.82 -21.94
N THR A 268 -2.86 13.22 -22.45
CA THR A 268 -3.73 14.20 -21.79
C THR A 268 -4.08 13.77 -20.37
N LEU A 269 -4.46 12.51 -20.17
CA LEU A 269 -4.79 12.02 -18.84
C LEU A 269 -3.59 12.05 -17.87
N LEU A 270 -2.39 11.71 -18.35
CA LEU A 270 -1.17 11.73 -17.52
C LEU A 270 -0.78 13.16 -17.14
N ASP A 271 -0.92 14.12 -18.07
CA ASP A 271 -0.67 15.54 -17.82
C ASP A 271 -1.65 16.11 -16.78
N GLU A 272 -2.94 15.79 -16.90
CA GLU A 272 -3.94 16.21 -15.92
C GLU A 272 -3.71 15.56 -14.54
N MET A 273 -3.28 14.29 -14.50
CA MET A 273 -2.85 13.66 -13.25
C MET A 273 -1.65 14.37 -12.62
N TRP A 274 -0.67 14.78 -13.41
CA TRP A 274 0.51 15.53 -12.94
C TRP A 274 0.10 16.86 -12.30
N LYS A 275 -0.79 17.63 -12.95
CA LYS A 275 -1.30 18.91 -12.43
C LYS A 275 -2.05 18.77 -11.10
N THR A 276 -2.64 17.61 -10.83
CA THR A 276 -3.36 17.34 -9.57
C THR A 276 -2.48 16.87 -8.41
N LEU A 277 -1.18 16.64 -8.63
CA LEU A 277 -0.26 16.29 -7.55
C LEU A 277 -0.13 17.45 -6.55
N PRO A 278 0.06 17.17 -5.25
CA PRO A 278 0.23 18.23 -4.26
C PRO A 278 1.49 19.04 -4.59
N ALA A 279 1.46 20.33 -4.26
CA ALA A 279 2.68 21.13 -4.25
C ALA A 279 3.60 20.54 -3.17
N TYR A 280 4.72 19.97 -3.58
CA TYR A 280 5.78 19.57 -2.66
C TYR A 280 6.57 20.84 -2.33
N PRO A 281 6.43 21.41 -1.12
CA PRO A 281 7.11 22.64 -0.78
C PRO A 281 8.61 22.39 -0.82
N ILE A 282 9.27 23.03 -1.78
CA ILE A 282 10.71 23.22 -1.72
C ILE A 282 10.90 24.21 -0.58
N THR A 283 11.46 23.76 0.54
CA THR A 283 11.88 24.67 1.59
C THR A 283 12.90 25.64 0.98
N GLU A 284 12.90 26.92 1.38
CA GLU A 284 13.86 27.94 0.91
C GLU A 284 15.30 27.67 1.40
N GLU A 285 15.66 26.40 1.57
CA GLU A 285 17.00 25.95 1.90
C GLU A 285 17.84 25.88 0.63
N ASN A 286 19.09 26.33 0.71
CA ASN A 286 20.08 26.23 -0.35
C ASN A 286 20.35 24.76 -0.70
N THR A 287 19.52 24.20 -1.58
CA THR A 287 19.55 22.79 -1.95
C THR A 287 20.32 22.61 -3.25
N LEU A 288 21.38 21.79 -3.22
CA LEU A 288 22.06 21.32 -4.43
C LEU A 288 21.52 19.94 -4.81
N VAL A 289 20.83 19.85 -5.94
CA VAL A 289 20.36 18.57 -6.47
C VAL A 289 21.46 17.95 -7.33
N VAL A 290 21.99 16.81 -6.90
CA VAL A 290 22.95 16.01 -7.68
C VAL A 290 22.22 14.76 -8.17
N VAL A 291 21.92 14.71 -9.47
CA VAL A 291 21.18 13.60 -10.08
C VAL A 291 22.15 12.59 -10.69
N ASP A 292 22.12 11.35 -10.22
CA ASP A 292 22.82 10.25 -10.89
C ASP A 292 22.10 9.89 -12.20
N VAL A 293 22.85 9.77 -13.28
CA VAL A 293 22.39 9.36 -14.62
C VAL A 293 23.13 8.12 -15.13
N SER A 294 23.85 7.42 -14.24
CA SER A 294 24.57 6.20 -14.54
C SER A 294 23.63 5.10 -15.05
N GLY A 295 24.18 4.12 -15.77
CA GLY A 295 23.39 3.00 -16.30
C GLY A 295 22.61 2.22 -15.24
N SER A 296 23.06 2.24 -13.98
CA SER A 296 22.37 1.61 -12.85
C SER A 296 20.99 2.22 -12.57
N MET A 297 20.79 3.50 -12.92
CA MET A 297 19.52 4.21 -12.73
C MET A 297 18.39 3.69 -13.62
N PHE A 298 18.74 3.00 -14.71
CA PHE A 298 17.82 2.41 -15.67
C PHE A 298 17.57 0.91 -15.44
N TRP A 299 18.12 0.35 -14.35
CA TRP A 299 17.97 -1.06 -14.03
C TRP A 299 17.40 -1.28 -12.64
N SER A 300 16.36 -2.12 -12.53
CA SER A 300 15.76 -2.48 -11.24
C SER A 300 14.98 -3.79 -11.35
N GLY A 301 15.12 -4.66 -10.34
CA GLY A 301 14.21 -5.80 -10.16
C GLY A 301 12.84 -5.41 -9.56
N SER A 302 12.64 -4.11 -9.31
CA SER A 302 11.44 -3.53 -8.73
C SER A 302 10.54 -2.93 -9.81
N HIS A 303 9.27 -2.69 -9.48
CA HIS A 303 8.34 -2.04 -10.41
C HIS A 303 8.63 -0.54 -10.62
N VAL A 304 9.45 0.08 -9.77
CA VAL A 304 9.92 1.46 -9.89
C VAL A 304 11.43 1.42 -10.10
N MET A 305 11.90 2.02 -11.19
CA MET A 305 13.32 2.21 -11.46
C MET A 305 13.81 3.47 -10.74
N PRO A 306 15.08 3.54 -10.32
CA PRO A 306 15.63 4.74 -9.70
C PRO A 306 15.35 6.01 -10.51
N ILE A 307 15.49 5.94 -11.85
CA ILE A 307 15.21 7.07 -12.74
C ILE A 307 13.79 7.62 -12.64
N HIS A 308 12.78 6.82 -12.24
CA HIS A 308 11.41 7.32 -12.09
C HIS A 308 11.26 8.24 -10.87
N ALA A 309 12.11 8.07 -9.85
CA ALA A 309 12.05 8.82 -8.60
C ALA A 309 13.07 9.97 -8.56
N SER A 310 13.85 10.15 -9.63
CA SER A 310 14.87 11.20 -9.78
C SER A 310 14.35 12.43 -10.54
N VAL A 311 13.03 12.63 -10.58
CA VAL A 311 12.33 13.65 -11.37
C VAL A 311 11.59 14.63 -10.47
#